data_AF-A0A7W0LA08-F1
#
_entry.id   AF-A0A7W0LA08-F1
#
_cell.length_a   1.000
_cell.length_b   1.000
_cell.length_c   1.000
_cell.angle_alpha   90.00
_cell.angle_beta   90.00
_cell.angle_gamma   90.00
#
_symmetry.space_group_name_H-M   'P 1'
#
loop_
_entity.id
_entity.type
_entity.pdbx_description
1 polymer ?
#
loop_
_entity_poly.entity_id
_entity_poly.type
_entity_poly.pdbx_seq_one_letter_code
_entity_poly.pdbx_strand_id
1 'polypeptide(L)'
;LRPPPATPGYRPTAEQDRHVRTRDRTCRHFGCTRKAVHADLEHHQPHPDGPTAVCNLCCYCRTHHRLKHQAPGWTRHFDPDGTLTIHTPTGNTRTTRPPAPEPTRPEPGWPAPALEQPTTTTTVKQTTARTTTLTVDATRHRSDHPDDDPPPF
;
A
#
# COMPACT_ATOMS: atom_id res chain seq x y z
N LEU A 1 -7.38 -0.19 -13.74
CA LEU A 1 -6.60 -1.25 -14.42
C LEU A 1 -7.18 -2.59 -14.03
N ARG A 2 -7.62 -3.41 -14.98
CA ARG A 2 -8.09 -4.77 -14.67
C ARG A 2 -6.91 -5.61 -14.15
N PRO A 3 -7.06 -6.39 -13.07
CA PRO A 3 -6.01 -7.28 -12.60
C PRO A 3 -5.85 -8.47 -13.56
N PRO A 4 -4.62 -8.83 -13.98
CA PRO A 4 -4.36 -10.07 -14.70
C PRO A 4 -4.60 -11.29 -13.79
N PRO A 5 -4.83 -12.47 -14.38
CA PRO A 5 -5.05 -13.70 -13.61
C PRO A 5 -3.81 -14.09 -12.79
N ALA A 6 -4.01 -14.93 -11.77
CA ALA A 6 -2.93 -15.57 -11.03
C ALA A 6 -2.17 -16.57 -11.92
N THR A 7 -0.93 -16.88 -11.56
CA THR A 7 -0.11 -17.91 -12.22
C THR A 7 0.34 -18.96 -11.20
N PRO A 8 0.46 -20.25 -11.59
CA PRO A 8 0.95 -21.30 -10.70
C PRO A 8 2.46 -21.20 -10.42
N GLY A 9 3.22 -20.49 -11.25
CA GLY A 9 4.67 -20.36 -11.10
C GLY A 9 5.08 -19.31 -10.07
N TYR A 10 6.28 -19.45 -9.52
CA TYR A 10 6.89 -18.45 -8.63
C TYR A 10 7.06 -17.07 -9.30
N ARG A 11 7.48 -17.05 -10.57
CA ARG A 11 7.79 -15.80 -11.28
C ARG A 11 6.53 -15.09 -11.75
N PRO A 12 6.34 -13.80 -11.43
CA PRO A 12 5.26 -13.01 -12.00
C PRO A 12 5.34 -12.93 -13.52
N THR A 13 4.18 -12.87 -14.18
CA THR A 13 4.12 -12.60 -15.63
C THR A 13 4.46 -11.13 -15.92
N ALA A 14 4.79 -10.81 -17.17
CA ALA A 14 5.04 -9.43 -17.58
C ALA A 14 3.81 -8.51 -17.37
N GLU A 15 2.60 -9.06 -17.50
CA GLU A 15 1.36 -8.32 -17.24
C GLU A 15 1.15 -8.05 -15.75
N GLN A 16 1.43 -9.04 -14.89
CA GLN A 16 1.43 -8.87 -13.44
C GLN A 16 2.48 -7.84 -12.99
N ASP A 17 3.70 -7.90 -13.52
CA ASP A 17 4.75 -6.92 -13.24
C ASP A 17 4.29 -5.50 -13.58
N ARG A 18 3.83 -5.30 -14.83
CA ARG A 18 3.32 -4.01 -15.28
C ARG A 18 2.19 -3.50 -14.40
N HIS A 19 1.23 -4.38 -14.07
CA HIS A 19 0.09 -4.01 -13.23
C HIS A 19 0.56 -3.53 -11.84
N VAL A 20 1.40 -4.31 -11.16
CA VAL A 20 1.88 -4.01 -9.81
C VAL A 20 2.75 -2.74 -9.80
N ARG A 21 3.67 -2.56 -10.74
CA ARG A 21 4.50 -1.35 -10.81
C ARG A 21 3.67 -0.10 -11.09
N THR A 22 2.65 -0.20 -11.95
CA THR A 22 1.75 0.92 -12.24
C THR A 22 0.89 1.27 -11.03
N ARG A 23 0.41 0.24 -10.30
CA ARG A 23 -0.35 0.40 -9.06
C ARG A 23 0.50 1.06 -7.97
N ASP A 24 1.70 0.56 -7.74
CA ASP A 24 2.50 0.92 -6.56
C ASP A 24 3.33 2.19 -6.75
N ARG A 25 3.84 2.46 -7.97
CA ARG A 25 4.69 3.60 -8.40
C ARG A 25 6.05 3.72 -7.68
N THR A 26 6.11 3.43 -6.39
CA THR A 26 7.30 3.41 -5.54
C THR A 26 7.29 2.18 -4.64
N CYS A 27 8.40 1.96 -3.92
CA CYS A 27 8.45 1.00 -2.83
C CYS A 27 7.31 1.29 -1.82
N ARG A 28 6.66 0.22 -1.35
CA ARG A 28 5.48 0.30 -0.49
C ARG A 28 5.77 0.41 1.00
N HIS A 29 7.03 0.24 1.41
CA HIS A 29 7.46 0.54 2.77
C HIS A 29 7.20 2.02 3.09
N PHE A 30 6.67 2.31 4.28
CA PHE A 30 6.24 3.66 4.64
C PHE A 30 7.37 4.69 4.48
N GLY A 31 7.07 5.82 3.85
CA GLY A 31 8.02 6.91 3.60
C GLY A 31 9.07 6.64 2.51
N CYS A 32 9.12 5.46 1.91
CA CYS A 32 10.10 5.17 0.85
C CYS A 32 9.64 5.70 -0.52
N THR A 33 10.47 6.52 -1.17
CA THR A 33 10.19 7.13 -2.47
C THR A 33 10.90 6.44 -3.64
N ARG A 34 11.63 5.34 -3.40
CA ARG A 34 12.37 4.64 -4.46
C ARG A 34 11.39 4.12 -5.51
N LYS A 35 11.60 4.53 -6.77
CA LYS A 35 10.71 4.23 -7.90
C LYS A 35 10.53 2.73 -8.10
N ALA A 36 9.33 2.33 -8.51
CA ALA A 36 8.97 0.94 -8.75
C ALA A 36 9.92 0.25 -9.75
N VAL A 37 10.47 0.96 -10.75
CA VAL A 37 11.46 0.41 -11.71
C VAL A 37 12.75 -0.10 -11.07
N HIS A 38 13.05 0.33 -9.83
CA HIS A 38 14.20 -0.14 -9.03
C HIS A 38 13.78 -1.03 -7.86
N ALA A 39 12.53 -1.50 -7.87
CA ALA A 39 11.98 -2.40 -6.88
C ALA A 39 11.84 -3.82 -7.45
N ASP A 40 11.96 -4.79 -6.56
CA ASP A 40 11.55 -6.17 -6.77
C ASP A 40 10.04 -6.28 -6.52
N LEU A 41 9.41 -7.28 -7.16
CA LEU A 41 8.04 -7.68 -6.83
C LEU A 41 8.10 -8.76 -5.76
N GLU A 42 7.52 -8.46 -4.61
CA GLU A 42 7.59 -9.30 -3.42
C GLU A 42 6.24 -9.93 -3.11
N HIS A 43 6.21 -11.25 -2.92
CA HIS A 43 5.05 -11.97 -2.42
C HIS A 43 4.76 -11.57 -0.97
N HIS A 44 3.52 -11.28 -0.60
CA HIS A 44 3.18 -11.00 0.78
C HIS A 44 3.09 -12.30 1.59
N GLN A 45 2.22 -13.21 1.13
CA GLN A 45 2.23 -14.62 1.51
C GLN A 45 3.22 -15.36 0.60
N PRO A 46 4.28 -15.98 1.14
CA PRO A 46 5.30 -16.65 0.35
C PRO A 46 4.72 -17.72 -0.58
N HIS A 47 5.28 -17.86 -1.77
CA HIS A 47 4.99 -19.00 -2.63
C HIS A 47 5.69 -20.26 -2.08
N PRO A 48 5.07 -21.46 -2.13
CA PRO A 48 3.79 -21.78 -2.78
C PRO A 48 2.54 -21.57 -1.90
N ASP A 49 2.69 -21.20 -0.64
CA ASP A 49 1.56 -21.03 0.30
C ASP A 49 0.58 -19.93 -0.15
N GLY A 50 1.10 -18.92 -0.85
CA GLY A 50 0.36 -17.86 -1.52
C GLY A 50 0.48 -17.92 -3.04
N PRO A 51 -0.55 -17.45 -3.77
CA PRO A 51 -0.52 -17.43 -5.22
C PRO A 51 0.42 -16.32 -5.74
N THR A 52 0.99 -16.53 -6.92
CA THR A 52 1.57 -15.43 -7.69
C THR A 52 0.44 -14.68 -8.38
N ALA A 53 -0.09 -13.67 -7.68
CA ALA A 53 -1.23 -12.85 -8.10
C ALA A 53 -1.01 -11.39 -7.70
N VAL A 54 -1.61 -10.44 -8.40
CA VAL A 54 -1.41 -9.02 -8.12
C VAL A 54 -1.88 -8.58 -6.72
N CYS A 55 -2.85 -9.28 -6.14
CA CYS A 55 -3.30 -9.08 -4.75
C CYS A 55 -2.31 -9.62 -3.71
N ASN A 56 -1.32 -10.42 -4.11
CA ASN A 56 -0.27 -10.95 -3.24
C ASN A 56 1.12 -10.38 -3.58
N LEU A 57 1.24 -9.51 -4.59
CA LEU A 57 2.52 -8.93 -5.01
C LEU A 57 2.56 -7.44 -4.70
N CYS A 58 3.72 -6.94 -4.25
CA CYS A 58 3.94 -5.51 -4.01
C CYS A 58 5.38 -5.08 -4.30
N CYS A 59 5.58 -3.81 -4.63
CA CYS A 59 6.92 -3.26 -4.90
C CYS A 59 7.73 -3.06 -3.62
N TYR A 60 8.88 -3.71 -3.53
CA TYR A 60 9.87 -3.53 -2.47
C TYR A 60 11.25 -3.24 -3.04
N CYS A 61 11.88 -2.16 -2.60
CA CYS A 61 13.27 -1.95 -2.95
C CYS A 61 14.17 -2.95 -2.24
N ARG A 62 15.36 -3.21 -2.77
CA ARG A 62 16.31 -4.19 -2.21
C ARG A 62 16.51 -4.05 -0.69
N THR A 63 16.62 -2.82 -0.17
CA THR A 63 16.78 -2.56 1.27
C THR A 63 15.58 -3.03 2.08
N HIS A 64 14.36 -2.68 1.67
CA HIS A 64 13.15 -3.05 2.42
C HIS A 64 12.70 -4.49 2.16
N HIS A 65 13.09 -5.06 1.01
CA HIS A 65 12.96 -6.48 0.73
C HIS A 65 13.79 -7.26 1.76
N ARG A 66 15.07 -6.92 1.96
CA ARG A 66 15.90 -7.51 3.03
C ARG A 66 15.31 -7.30 4.42
N LEU A 67 14.84 -6.09 4.75
CA LEU A 67 14.16 -5.81 6.02
C LEU A 67 12.97 -6.75 6.26
N LYS A 68 12.24 -7.13 5.20
CA LYS A 68 11.09 -8.05 5.32
C LYS A 68 11.50 -9.42 5.84
N HIS A 69 12.60 -9.95 5.34
CA HIS A 69 13.00 -11.33 5.60
C HIS A 69 13.97 -11.46 6.77
N GLN A 70 14.77 -10.42 7.03
CA GLN A 70 15.95 -10.55 7.87
C GLN A 70 15.83 -9.81 9.21
N ALA A 71 14.87 -8.89 9.34
CA ALA A 71 14.73 -8.08 10.55
C ALA A 71 13.65 -8.66 11.48
N PRO A 72 14.00 -9.16 12.68
CA PRO A 72 13.02 -9.71 13.62
C PRO A 72 12.09 -8.61 14.16
N GLY A 73 10.89 -9.03 14.60
CA GLY A 73 9.90 -8.15 15.22
C GLY A 73 9.13 -7.23 14.25
N TRP A 74 9.41 -7.31 12.94
CA TRP A 74 8.63 -6.63 11.90
C TRP A 74 7.52 -7.55 11.40
N THR A 75 6.26 -7.12 11.50
CA THR A 75 5.13 -7.85 10.93
C THR A 75 4.36 -6.98 9.95
N ARG A 76 3.62 -7.60 9.04
CA ARG A 76 2.97 -6.93 7.91
C ARG A 76 1.66 -7.60 7.57
N HIS A 77 0.70 -6.82 7.11
CA HIS A 77 -0.56 -7.26 6.54
C HIS A 77 -0.79 -6.57 5.20
N PHE A 78 -1.14 -7.32 4.16
CA PHE A 78 -1.44 -6.81 2.83
C PHE A 78 -2.85 -7.19 2.43
N ASP A 79 -3.69 -6.18 2.28
CA ASP A 79 -5.08 -6.34 1.90
C ASP A 79 -5.22 -6.47 0.37
N PRO A 80 -6.29 -7.14 -0.12
CA PRO A 80 -6.54 -7.28 -1.55
C PRO A 80 -6.67 -5.95 -2.32
N ASP A 81 -7.00 -4.85 -1.64
CA ASP A 81 -7.06 -3.50 -2.21
C ASP A 81 -5.67 -2.84 -2.39
N GLY A 82 -4.60 -3.52 -1.96
CA GLY A 82 -3.22 -3.05 -1.99
C GLY A 82 -2.80 -2.22 -0.77
N THR A 83 -3.66 -2.10 0.23
CA THR A 83 -3.33 -1.51 1.53
C THR A 83 -2.30 -2.38 2.23
N LEU A 84 -1.21 -1.75 2.68
CA LEU A 84 -0.13 -2.40 3.38
C LEU A 84 -0.01 -1.79 4.77
N THR A 85 -0.22 -2.61 5.79
CA THR A 85 0.00 -2.26 7.19
C THR A 85 1.28 -2.92 7.67
N ILE A 86 2.19 -2.14 8.26
CA ILE A 86 3.47 -2.60 8.82
C ILE A 86 3.48 -2.27 10.31
N HIS A 87 3.81 -3.27 11.12
CA HIS A 87 4.12 -3.10 12.53
C HIS A 87 5.63 -3.12 12.72
N THR A 88 6.15 -2.12 13.42
CA THR A 88 7.56 -2.02 13.78
C THR A 88 7.85 -2.79 15.08
N PRO A 89 9.10 -3.21 15.33
CA PRO A 89 9.49 -3.85 16.59
C PRO A 89 9.20 -3.01 17.84
N THR A 90 9.16 -1.68 17.72
CA THR A 90 8.84 -0.76 18.82
C THR A 90 7.34 -0.56 19.03
N GLY A 91 6.48 -1.36 18.38
CA GLY A 91 5.02 -1.31 18.54
C GLY A 91 4.27 -0.27 17.70
N ASN A 92 4.96 0.52 16.86
CA ASN A 92 4.30 1.46 15.97
C ASN A 92 3.64 0.75 14.79
N THR A 93 2.48 1.27 14.35
CA THR A 93 1.78 0.80 13.14
C THR A 93 1.81 1.90 12.08
N ARG A 94 2.14 1.53 10.84
CA ARG A 94 2.15 2.43 9.68
C ARG A 94 1.42 1.77 8.52
N THR A 95 0.56 2.54 7.85
CA THR A 95 -0.22 2.05 6.71
C THR A 95 0.10 2.87 5.47
N THR A 96 0.26 2.20 4.34
CA THR A 96 0.36 2.83 3.02
C THR A 96 -0.75 2.29 2.12
N ARG A 97 -1.30 3.13 1.25
CA ARG A 97 -2.23 2.72 0.18
C ARG A 97 -1.59 2.97 -1.18
N PRO A 98 -1.96 2.23 -2.24
CA PRO A 98 -1.52 2.59 -3.58
C PRO A 98 -2.02 4.00 -3.92
N PRO A 99 -1.25 4.80 -4.68
CA PRO A 99 -1.72 6.08 -5.17
C PRO A 99 -3.04 5.93 -5.92
N ALA A 100 -3.95 6.88 -5.72
CA ALA A 100 -5.17 6.94 -6.53
C ALA A 100 -4.79 6.99 -8.02
N PRO A 101 -5.59 6.36 -8.91
CA PRO A 101 -5.39 6.51 -10.34
C PRO A 101 -5.30 7.99 -10.67
N GLU A 102 -4.36 8.39 -11.51
CA GLU A 102 -4.37 9.79 -11.98
C GLU A 102 -5.71 10.03 -12.69
N PRO A 103 -6.37 11.18 -12.43
CA PRO A 103 -7.54 11.54 -13.20
C PRO A 103 -7.11 11.54 -14.66
N THR A 104 -7.92 10.91 -15.52
CA THR A 104 -7.66 10.92 -16.96
C THR A 104 -7.59 12.38 -17.40
N ARG A 105 -6.39 12.86 -17.73
CA ARG A 105 -6.24 14.16 -18.37
C ARG A 105 -7.12 14.12 -19.62
N PRO A 106 -8.09 15.03 -19.77
CA PRO A 106 -8.86 15.08 -21.01
C PRO A 106 -7.89 15.23 -22.17
N GLU A 107 -8.06 14.40 -23.20
CA GLU A 107 -7.26 14.44 -24.41
C GLU A 107 -7.22 15.89 -24.94
N PRO A 108 -6.05 16.45 -25.30
CA PRO A 108 -5.99 17.77 -25.92
C PRO A 108 -6.68 17.69 -27.29
N GLY A 109 -7.97 18.04 -27.35
CA GLY A 109 -8.74 18.03 -28.58
C GLY A 109 -10.27 18.12 -28.45
N TRP A 110 -10.85 17.81 -27.28
CA TRP A 110 -12.28 18.06 -27.06
C TRP A 110 -12.48 19.31 -26.19
N PRO A 111 -13.20 20.36 -26.66
CA PRO A 111 -13.66 21.40 -25.76
C PRO A 111 -14.60 20.74 -24.76
N ALA A 112 -14.27 20.85 -23.46
CA ALA A 112 -15.21 20.49 -22.42
C ALA A 112 -16.52 21.26 -22.68
N PRO A 113 -17.71 20.62 -22.62
CA PRO A 113 -18.95 21.38 -22.62
C PRO A 113 -18.87 22.38 -21.48
N ALA A 114 -19.08 23.67 -21.78
CA ALA A 114 -19.01 24.74 -20.80
C ALA A 114 -19.96 24.39 -19.65
N LEU A 115 -19.38 23.96 -18.53
CA LEU A 115 -20.10 23.90 -17.27
C LEU A 115 -20.38 25.36 -16.94
N GLU A 116 -21.58 25.82 -17.26
CA GLU A 116 -22.12 27.12 -16.86
C GLU A 116 -21.93 27.22 -15.34
N GLN A 117 -20.93 28.00 -14.92
CA GLN A 117 -20.60 28.13 -13.51
C GLN A 117 -21.67 29.03 -12.87
N PRO A 118 -22.43 28.59 -11.85
CA PRO A 118 -23.22 29.52 -11.07
C PRO A 118 -22.27 30.49 -10.35
N THR A 119 -22.28 31.75 -10.78
CA THR A 119 -21.59 32.84 -10.10
C THR A 119 -22.34 33.22 -8.84
N THR A 120 -21.86 32.84 -7.66
CA THR A 120 -22.22 33.52 -6.41
C THR A 120 -21.04 33.57 -5.43
N THR A 121 -20.37 34.72 -5.48
CA THR A 121 -19.91 35.56 -4.37
C THR A 121 -19.55 34.87 -3.05
N THR A 122 -18.23 34.80 -2.82
CA THR A 122 -17.58 34.57 -1.53
C THR A 122 -18.09 35.54 -0.46
N THR A 123 -18.59 35.01 0.65
CA THR A 123 -18.59 35.70 1.96
C THR A 123 -17.95 34.77 2.98
N VAL A 124 -16.72 35.11 3.38
CA VAL A 124 -16.01 34.43 4.48
C VAL A 124 -16.55 35.00 5.79
N LYS A 125 -17.10 34.15 6.65
CA LYS A 125 -17.26 34.44 8.08
C LYS A 125 -16.30 33.53 8.85
N GLN A 126 -15.33 34.17 9.49
CA GLN A 126 -14.37 33.54 10.39
C GLN A 126 -15.04 33.43 11.77
N THR A 127 -15.16 32.22 12.30
CA THR A 127 -15.61 31.98 13.68
C THR A 127 -14.73 30.93 14.33
N THR A 128 -14.05 31.36 15.39
CA THR A 128 -13.24 30.54 16.30
C THR A 128 -14.12 29.68 17.21
N ALA A 129 -13.80 28.41 17.44
CA ALA A 129 -14.01 27.75 18.74
C ALA A 129 -13.33 26.37 18.85
N ARG A 130 -12.39 26.31 19.81
CA ARG A 130 -12.17 25.33 20.90
C ARG A 130 -12.17 23.81 20.64
N THR A 131 -11.02 23.26 21.03
CA THR A 131 -10.69 21.91 21.52
C THR A 131 -11.81 21.15 22.23
N THR A 132 -11.92 19.85 21.95
CA THR A 132 -12.36 18.82 22.91
C THR A 132 -11.62 17.52 22.63
N THR A 133 -10.93 17.02 23.66
CA THR A 133 -10.20 15.77 23.70
C THR A 133 -11.18 14.60 23.87
N LEU A 134 -11.02 13.52 23.11
CA LEU A 134 -11.67 12.24 23.40
C LEU A 134 -10.60 11.17 23.65
N THR A 135 -10.57 10.71 24.89
CA THR A 135 -9.84 9.55 25.39
C THR A 135 -10.51 8.28 24.86
N VAL A 136 -9.72 7.35 24.33
CA VAL A 136 -10.17 5.98 24.06
C VAL A 136 -9.32 5.01 24.87
N ASP A 137 -9.93 4.40 25.87
CA ASP A 137 -9.43 3.23 26.56
C ASP A 137 -9.55 2.02 25.63
N ALA A 138 -8.46 1.29 25.45
CA ALA A 138 -8.46 0.00 24.78
C ALA A 138 -7.58 -0.98 25.55
N THR A 139 -8.22 -1.71 26.45
CA THR A 139 -7.70 -2.89 27.14
C THR A 139 -7.23 -3.91 26.10
N ARG A 140 -5.94 -4.26 26.10
CA ARG A 140 -5.41 -5.38 25.30
C ARG A 140 -5.19 -6.59 26.20
N HIS A 141 -5.96 -7.66 25.96
CA HIS A 141 -5.63 -9.00 26.43
C HIS A 141 -4.45 -9.53 25.59
N ARG A 142 -3.39 -9.96 26.28
CA ARG A 142 -2.24 -10.67 25.73
C ARG A 142 -2.55 -12.16 25.81
N SER A 143 -2.48 -12.87 24.69
CA SER A 143 -2.42 -14.33 24.66
C SER A 143 -0.99 -14.71 24.30
N ASP A 144 -0.34 -15.45 25.19
CA ASP A 144 0.96 -16.09 24.96
C ASP A 144 0.81 -17.26 23.98
N HIS A 145 1.69 -17.33 22.99
CA HIS A 145 1.97 -18.59 22.31
C HIS A 145 3.46 -18.69 21.93
N PRO A 146 4.07 -19.89 22.08
CA PRO A 146 5.50 -20.09 22.12
C PRO A 146 6.18 -20.05 20.75
N ASP A 147 7.48 -19.73 20.80
CA ASP A 147 8.42 -19.68 19.69
C ASP A 147 8.55 -21.04 18.99
N ASP A 148 8.14 -21.10 17.72
CA ASP A 148 8.59 -22.11 16.76
C ASP A 148 9.34 -21.38 15.64
N ASP A 149 10.66 -21.55 15.65
CA ASP A 149 11.62 -20.92 14.75
C ASP A 149 11.85 -21.83 13.53
N PRO A 150 11.42 -21.46 12.30
CA PRO A 150 11.73 -22.25 11.12
C PRO A 150 13.10 -21.88 10.52
N PRO A 151 13.83 -22.87 9.96
CA PRO A 151 15.24 -22.76 9.58
C PRO A 151 15.50 -21.90 8.31
N PRO A 152 16.75 -21.47 8.07
CA PRO A 152 17.05 -20.44 7.09
C PRO A 152 17.12 -20.96 5.64
N PHE A 153 16.47 -20.24 4.71
CA PHE A 153 16.89 -20.11 3.32
C PHE A 153 16.65 -18.68 2.81
#